data_AF-A0A2E4PHM4-F1
#
_entry.id   AF-A0A2E4PHM4-F1
#
_cell.length_a   1.000
_cell.length_b   1.000
_cell.length_c   1.000
_cell.angle_alpha   90.00
_cell.angle_beta   90.00
_cell.angle_gamma   90.00
#
_symmetry.space_group_name_H-M   'P 1'
#
loop_
_entity.id
_entity.type
_entity.pdbx_description
1 polymer ?
#
loop_
_entity_poly.entity_id
_entity_poly.type
_entity_poly.pdbx_seq_one_letter_code
_entity_poly.pdbx_strand_id
1 'polypeptide(L)' 'MSKEKKGIYTGKIEQDEKGNFFCGEYLLDYKYTTAKFAIGDEITIKSVIENPSDISYDQYPKKSKDFVLADKA' A
#
# COMPACT_ATOMS: atom_id res chain seq x y z
N MET A 1 -18.84 -14.87 14.34
CA MET A 1 -17.87 -13.76 14.33
C MET A 1 -16.64 -14.23 13.56
N SER A 2 -16.72 -14.10 12.23
CA SER A 2 -15.74 -14.66 11.30
C SER A 2 -14.44 -13.87 11.43
N LYS A 3 -13.34 -14.57 11.72
CA LYS A 3 -11.98 -14.04 11.69
C LYS A 3 -11.68 -13.59 10.27
N GLU A 4 -12.07 -12.37 9.94
CA GLU A 4 -11.58 -11.66 8.76
C GLU A 4 -10.05 -11.74 8.81
N LYS A 5 -9.47 -12.18 7.69
CA LYS A 5 -8.02 -12.24 7.52
C LYS A 5 -7.52 -10.81 7.59
N LYS A 6 -7.27 -10.33 8.81
CA LYS A 6 -6.80 -8.98 9.09
C LYS A 6 -5.50 -8.79 8.32
N GLY A 7 -5.60 -8.15 7.16
CA GLY A 7 -4.44 -7.49 6.59
C GLY A 7 -3.88 -6.53 7.64
N ILE A 8 -2.60 -6.24 7.51
CA ILE A 8 -1.88 -5.30 8.37
C ILE A 8 -2.60 -3.95 8.41
N TYR A 9 -3.06 -3.50 7.24
CA TYR A 9 -3.76 -2.25 7.09
C TYR A 9 -4.70 -2.31 5.90
N THR A 10 -5.88 -1.68 6.02
CA THR A 10 -6.82 -1.52 4.91
C THR A 10 -7.10 -0.04 4.74
N GLY A 11 -6.97 0.45 3.52
CA GLY A 11 -7.17 1.86 3.20
C GLY A 11 -7.19 2.09 1.70
N LYS A 12 -7.43 3.34 1.29
CA LYS A 12 -7.49 3.71 -0.13
C LYS A 12 -6.11 4.07 -0.65
N ILE A 13 -5.88 3.76 -1.92
CA ILE A 13 -4.67 4.18 -2.63
C ILE A 13 -4.76 5.67 -2.92
N GLU A 14 -3.78 6.41 -2.43
CA GLU A 14 -3.58 7.82 -2.70
C GLU A 14 -2.25 8.02 -3.45
N GLN A 15 -2.12 9.12 -4.16
CA GLN A 15 -0.90 9.48 -4.87
C GLN A 15 -0.45 10.86 -4.45
N ASP A 16 0.82 10.96 -4.09
CA ASP A 16 1.43 12.22 -3.69
C ASP A 16 1.81 13.07 -4.92
N GLU A 17 2.18 14.33 -4.71
CA GLU A 17 2.51 15.27 -5.80
C GLU A 17 3.73 14.79 -6.62
N LYS A 18 4.59 13.96 -6.01
CA LYS A 18 5.73 13.31 -6.67
C LYS A 18 5.37 12.07 -7.49
N GLY A 19 4.10 11.69 -7.52
CA GLY A 19 3.63 10.48 -8.22
C GLY A 19 3.81 9.17 -7.44
N ASN A 20 4.14 9.24 -6.15
CA ASN A 20 4.28 8.05 -5.30
C ASN A 20 2.91 7.57 -4.81
N PHE A 21 2.60 6.30 -5.02
CA PHE A 21 1.39 5.71 -4.45
C PHE A 21 1.63 5.31 -3.00
N PHE A 22 0.70 5.67 -2.12
CA PHE A 22 0.74 5.32 -0.71
C PHE A 22 -0.66 4.95 -0.21
N CYS A 23 -0.71 4.25 0.91
CA CYS A 23 -1.94 3.89 1.58
C CYS A 23 -1.70 4.08 3.08
N GLY A 24 -2.30 5.13 3.65
CA GLY A 24 -2.01 5.56 5.01
C GLY A 24 -0.53 5.92 5.19
N GLU A 25 0.17 5.20 6.06
CA GLU A 25 1.60 5.38 6.34
C GLU A 25 2.53 4.51 5.47
N TYR A 26 1.98 3.70 4.57
CA TYR A 26 2.74 2.71 3.81
C TYR A 26 2.91 3.13 2.35
N LEU A 27 4.15 3.19 1.88
CA LEU A 27 4.43 3.37 0.45
C LEU A 27 4.06 2.11 -0.31
N LEU A 28 3.36 2.24 -1.42
CA LEU A 28 3.03 1.13 -2.28
C LEU A 28 4.04 1.03 -3.42
N ASP A 29 4.33 -0.20 -3.84
CA ASP A 29 5.17 -0.38 -5.01
C ASP A 29 4.50 0.18 -6.27
N TYR A 30 5.14 1.16 -6.91
CA TYR A 30 4.56 1.87 -8.04
C TYR A 30 4.17 0.92 -9.18
N LYS A 31 5.09 0.04 -9.58
CA LYS A 31 4.86 -0.90 -10.70
C LYS A 31 3.72 -1.86 -10.39
N TYR A 32 3.67 -2.37 -9.16
CA TYR A 32 2.59 -3.25 -8.73
C TYR A 32 1.25 -2.54 -8.67
N THR A 33 1.23 -1.33 -8.08
CA THR A 33 0.03 -0.48 -7.98
C THR A 33 -0.50 -0.17 -9.36
N THR A 34 0.30 0.43 -10.25
CA THR A 34 -0.17 0.81 -11.59
C THR A 34 -0.57 -0.37 -12.48
N ALA A 35 -0.07 -1.57 -12.22
CA ALA A 35 -0.38 -2.75 -13.02
C ALA A 35 -1.69 -3.44 -12.61
N LYS A 36 -2.13 -3.27 -11.35
CA LYS A 36 -3.28 -4.01 -10.79
C LYS A 36 -4.33 -3.15 -10.10
N PHE A 37 -4.02 -1.90 -9.80
CA PHE A 37 -4.82 -1.02 -8.96
C PHE A 37 -4.85 0.41 -9.54
N ALA A 38 -5.83 1.20 -9.10
CA ALA A 38 -5.92 2.61 -9.42
C ALA A 38 -5.96 3.47 -8.15
N ILE A 39 -5.78 4.78 -8.31
CA ILE A 39 -5.99 5.75 -7.22
C ILE A 39 -7.47 5.71 -6.82
N GLY A 40 -7.73 5.65 -5.53
CA GLY A 40 -9.07 5.52 -4.97
C GLY A 40 -9.54 4.08 -4.76
N ASP A 41 -8.84 3.08 -5.29
CA ASP A 41 -9.09 1.68 -4.93
C ASP A 41 -8.78 1.44 -3.46
N GLU A 42 -9.67 0.71 -2.78
CA GLU A 42 -9.43 0.27 -1.42
C GLU A 42 -8.64 -1.03 -1.44
N ILE A 43 -7.50 -1.04 -0.75
CA ILE A 43 -6.60 -2.17 -0.67
C ILE A 43 -6.35 -2.60 0.77
N THR A 44 -6.10 -3.89 0.93
CA THR A 44 -5.69 -4.54 2.16
C THR A 44 -4.25 -5.00 2.03
N ILE A 45 -3.37 -4.38 2.80
CA ILE A 45 -1.95 -4.69 2.92
C ILE A 45 -1.79 -5.99 3.68
N LYS A 46 -1.09 -6.96 3.08
CA LYS A 46 -0.82 -8.27 3.71
C LYS A 46 0.57 -8.32 4.33
N SER A 47 1.53 -7.63 3.73
CA SER A 47 2.90 -7.57 4.22
C SER A 47 3.48 -6.18 4.05
N VAL A 48 4.27 -5.76 5.02
CA VAL A 48 5.03 -4.50 4.99
C VAL A 48 6.50 -4.85 5.17
N ILE A 49 7.33 -4.19 4.40
CA ILE A 49 8.78 -4.25 4.51
C ILE A 49 9.28 -2.86 4.88
N GLU A 50 10.44 -2.82 5.51
CA GLU A 50 11.16 -1.56 5.68
C GLU A 50 11.53 -1.02 4.31
N ASN A 51 11.36 0.29 4.09
CA ASN A 51 11.62 0.89 2.79
C ASN A 51 13.13 0.83 2.51
N PRO A 52 13.61 0.08 1.51
CA PRO A 52 15.04 0.01 1.23
C PRO A 52 15.59 1.28 0.56
N SER A 53 14.72 2.25 0.23
CA SER A 53 15.11 3.50 -0.41
C SER A 53 15.31 4.61 0.61
N ASP A 54 16.56 4.93 0.93
CA ASP A 54 16.97 6.05 1.79
C ASP A 54 16.29 7.39 1.44
N ILE A 55 16.12 7.67 0.15
CA ILE A 55 15.59 8.96 -0.35
C ILE A 55 14.12 9.18 0.04
N SER A 56 13.32 8.12 0.01
CA SER A 56 11.90 8.17 0.37
C SER A 56 11.65 7.60 1.76
N TYR A 57 12.70 7.19 2.48
CA TYR A 57 12.59 6.62 3.81
C TYR A 57 12.05 7.64 4.81
N ASP A 58 12.51 8.90 4.70
CA ASP A 58 12.10 10.00 5.57
C ASP A 58 10.58 10.26 5.51
N GLN A 59 10.00 10.18 4.31
CA GLN A 59 8.56 10.34 4.11
C GLN A 59 7.78 9.04 4.33
N TYR A 60 8.33 7.93 3.86
CA TYR A 60 7.72 6.61 3.94
C TYR A 60 8.73 5.57 4.43
N PRO A 61 8.84 5.36 5.74
CA PRO A 61 9.78 4.40 6.31
C PRO A 61 9.38 2.95 6.01
N LYS A 62 8.11 2.71 5.68
CA LYS A 62 7.56 1.38 5.39
C LYS A 62 7.03 1.34 3.96
N LYS A 63 7.36 0.27 3.26
CA LYS A 63 6.87 -0.02 1.91
C LYS A 63 6.10 -1.34 1.90
N SER A 64 5.04 -1.43 1.13
CA SER A 64 4.36 -2.69 0.82
C SER A 64 4.39 -2.96 -0.67
N LYS A 65 4.59 -4.23 -1.01
CA LYS A 65 4.42 -4.77 -2.36
C LYS A 65 3.44 -5.95 -2.40
N ASP A 66 2.91 -6.33 -1.23
CA ASP A 66 2.03 -7.48 -1.08
C ASP A 66 0.73 -6.98 -0.44
N PHE A 67 -0.17 -6.55 -1.32
CA PHE A 67 -1.49 -6.02 -0.97
C PHE A 67 -2.49 -6.41 -2.05
N VAL A 68 -3.76 -6.47 -1.68
CA VAL A 68 -4.86 -6.90 -2.56
C VAL A 68 -6.03 -5.94 -2.43
N LEU A 69 -6.96 -5.94 -3.39
CA LEU A 69 -8.17 -5.13 -3.27
C LEU A 69 -8.97 -5.57 -2.04
N ALA A 70 -9.43 -4.63 -1.23
CA ALA A 70 -10.24 -4.88 -0.05
C ALA A 70 -11.54 -5.61 -0.40
N ASP A 71 -12.15 -5.28 -1.54
CA ASP A 71 -13.31 -5.99 -2.11
C ASP A 71 -13.05 -7.50 -2.33
N LYS A 72 -11.79 -7.88 -2.57
CA LYS A 72 -11.37 -9.28 -2.80
C LYS A 72 -10.52 -9.86 -1.66
N ALA A 73 -10.42 -9.18 -0.50
CA ALA A 73 -9.51 -9.54 0.58
C ALA A 73 -9.99 -10.69 1.48
#